data_AF-A0A1P8SEU5-F1
#
_entry.id   AF-A0A1P8SEU5-F1
#
_cell.length_a   1.000
_cell.length_b   1.000
_cell.length_c   1.000
_cell.angle_alpha   90.00
_cell.angle_beta   90.00
_cell.angle_gamma   90.00
#
_symmetry.space_group_name_H-M   'P 1'
#
loop_
_entity.id
_entity.type
_entity.pdbx_description
1 polymer ?
#
loop_
_entity_poly.entity_id
_entity_poly.type
_entity_poly.pdbx_seq_one_letter_code
_entity_poly.pdbx_strand_id
1 'polypeptide(L)'
;MEVVAGKSENASHLCHLKRSDLHMSYAVCRMQKVKSAGLKGMQFHNQRERKSRTNDDIDHERTRENYDLKNDKNIDYNERVKEIIESQKTGTRKTRKDAVLVNELLVTSDRDFFEQLDPGEQKRFFEESYKLFSERYGKQNIAYATVHNDEQTPHMHLGVVPVLLQSFKSTIK
;
A
#
# COMPACT_ATOMS: atom_id res chain seq x y z
N MET A 1 -44.34 0.71 -46.45
CA MET A 1 -44.96 2.00 -46.11
C MET A 1 -44.22 2.54 -44.91
N GLU A 2 -43.45 3.60 -45.15
CA GLU A 2 -42.72 4.38 -44.16
C GLU A 2 -43.66 5.05 -43.16
N VAL A 3 -43.18 5.22 -41.91
CA VAL A 3 -43.40 6.44 -41.12
C VAL A 3 -42.09 6.70 -40.36
N VAL A 4 -41.15 7.42 -41.00
CA VAL A 4 -40.77 8.83 -40.76
C VAL A 4 -39.95 9.06 -39.49
N ALA A 5 -38.70 9.44 -39.72
CA ALA A 5 -37.74 9.96 -38.76
C ALA A 5 -38.10 11.37 -38.28
N GLY A 6 -38.04 11.59 -36.96
CA GLY A 6 -37.91 12.93 -36.37
C GLY A 6 -36.45 13.20 -36.04
N LYS A 7 -35.84 14.19 -36.69
CA LYS A 7 -34.50 14.73 -36.39
C LYS A 7 -34.60 15.89 -35.40
N SER A 8 -33.64 15.90 -34.46
CA SER A 8 -32.97 17.02 -33.75
C SER A 8 -33.84 18.11 -33.13
N GLU A 9 -33.54 18.60 -31.93
CA GLU A 9 -32.38 19.45 -31.62
C GLU A 9 -32.14 19.48 -30.10
N ASN A 10 -30.90 19.17 -29.69
CA ASN A 10 -30.18 19.65 -28.48
C ASN A 10 -29.07 18.68 -28.04
N ALA A 11 -28.35 18.08 -28.99
CA ALA A 11 -27.17 17.25 -28.72
C ALA A 11 -25.84 17.98 -29.01
N SER A 12 -25.83 19.30 -29.16
CA SER A 12 -24.63 20.06 -29.56
C SER A 12 -23.92 20.78 -28.40
N HIS A 13 -24.46 20.79 -27.18
CA HIS A 13 -23.81 21.47 -26.04
C HIS A 13 -22.88 20.59 -25.19
N LEU A 14 -22.66 19.33 -25.57
CA LEU A 14 -21.94 18.34 -24.75
C LEU A 14 -20.70 17.73 -25.44
N CYS A 15 -20.05 18.47 -26.34
CA CYS A 15 -18.96 17.91 -27.15
C CYS A 15 -17.61 18.65 -27.06
N HIS A 16 -17.40 19.58 -26.12
CA HIS A 16 -16.11 20.29 -26.01
C HIS A 16 -15.56 20.33 -24.57
N LEU A 17 -15.58 19.20 -23.85
CA LEU A 17 -14.55 18.99 -22.83
C LEU A 17 -13.34 18.39 -23.53
N LYS A 18 -12.24 19.15 -23.60
CA LYS A 18 -10.98 18.56 -24.05
C LYS A 18 -10.58 17.52 -23.01
N ARG A 19 -9.95 16.41 -23.43
CA ARG A 19 -9.36 15.41 -22.50
C ARG A 19 -8.39 16.04 -21.47
N SER A 20 -7.97 17.29 -21.66
CA SER A 20 -7.18 18.08 -20.71
C SER A 20 -7.95 18.60 -19.50
N ASP A 21 -9.29 18.52 -19.49
CA ASP A 21 -10.14 19.17 -18.49
C ASP A 21 -10.76 18.18 -17.47
N LEU A 22 -10.44 16.88 -17.60
CA LEU A 22 -10.71 15.88 -16.58
C LEU A 22 -9.45 15.70 -15.73
N HIS A 23 -9.49 16.19 -14.50
CA HIS A 23 -8.50 15.84 -13.49
C HIS A 23 -8.55 14.31 -13.30
N MET A 24 -7.50 13.61 -13.72
CA MET A 24 -7.39 12.17 -13.54
C MET A 24 -6.42 11.87 -12.42
N SER A 25 -6.90 11.13 -11.41
CA SER A 25 -6.06 10.62 -10.35
C SER A 25 -5.34 9.33 -10.74
N TYR A 26 -4.14 9.13 -10.21
CA TYR A 26 -3.32 7.94 -10.48
C TYR A 26 -3.12 7.11 -9.23
N ALA A 27 -3.24 5.78 -9.37
CA ALA A 27 -2.77 4.88 -8.34
C ALA A 27 -1.24 4.99 -8.21
N VAL A 28 -0.78 5.25 -7.00
CA VAL A 28 0.64 5.33 -6.64
C VAL A 28 1.01 4.07 -5.86
N CYS A 29 1.93 3.29 -6.41
CA CYS A 29 2.54 2.16 -5.73
C CYS A 29 4.06 2.24 -5.88
N ARG A 30 4.77 2.51 -4.78
CA ARG A 30 6.22 2.63 -4.77
C ARG A 30 6.83 1.64 -3.79
N MET A 31 7.87 0.93 -4.20
CA MET A 31 8.62 0.03 -3.34
C MET A 31 9.90 0.67 -2.81
N GLN A 32 10.18 0.45 -1.52
CA GLN A 32 11.45 0.74 -0.88
C GLN A 32 12.06 -0.53 -0.25
N LYS A 33 13.34 -0.76 -0.52
CA LYS A 33 14.11 -1.87 0.07
C LYS A 33 14.57 -1.49 1.48
N VAL A 34 14.21 -2.30 2.46
CA VAL A 34 14.58 -2.09 3.87
C VAL A 34 15.53 -3.21 4.32
N LYS A 35 16.70 -2.80 4.81
CA LYS A 35 17.67 -3.69 5.47
C LYS A 35 17.51 -3.60 6.99
N SER A 36 18.18 -4.48 7.73
CA SER A 36 18.15 -4.52 9.21
C SER A 36 18.29 -3.14 9.87
N ALA A 37 19.25 -2.33 9.43
CA ALA A 37 19.52 -1.01 10.00
C ALA A 37 18.35 -0.02 9.86
N GLY A 38 17.50 -0.16 8.84
CA GLY A 38 16.36 0.74 8.60
C GLY A 38 15.07 0.29 9.29
N LEU A 39 14.96 -1.00 9.64
CA LEU A 39 13.70 -1.63 10.01
C LEU A 39 13.10 -1.04 11.30
N LYS A 40 13.94 -0.75 12.30
CA LYS A 40 13.47 -0.11 13.55
C LYS A 40 13.02 1.34 13.33
N GLY A 41 13.65 2.05 12.40
CA GLY A 41 13.22 3.39 12.00
C GLY A 41 11.84 3.37 11.34
N MET A 42 11.59 2.39 10.46
CA MET A 42 10.27 2.19 9.85
C MET A 42 9.21 1.83 10.89
N GLN A 43 9.53 0.99 11.87
CA GLN A 43 8.63 0.73 13.00
C GLN A 43 8.26 2.01 13.74
N PHE A 44 9.23 2.83 14.13
CA PHE A 44 8.96 4.08 14.85
C PHE A 44 8.08 5.03 14.04
N HIS A 45 8.29 5.08 12.73
CA HIS A 45 7.48 5.87 11.81
C HIS A 45 6.05 5.34 11.70
N ASN A 46 5.89 4.06 11.34
CA ASN A 46 4.60 3.47 11.03
C ASN A 46 3.71 3.34 12.28
N GLN A 47 4.29 2.95 13.41
CA GLN A 47 3.56 2.76 14.67
C GLN A 47 3.54 4.02 15.54
N ARG A 48 4.04 5.15 15.01
CA ARG A 48 4.09 6.46 15.69
C ARG A 48 4.70 6.41 17.10
N GLU A 49 5.68 5.53 17.33
CA GLU A 49 6.31 5.32 18.65
C GLU A 49 7.17 6.51 19.10
N ARG A 50 7.53 7.41 18.17
CA ARG A 50 8.33 8.61 18.43
C ARG A 50 7.77 9.78 17.64
N LYS A 51 7.90 10.98 18.22
CA LYS A 51 7.62 12.22 17.49
C LYS A 51 8.56 12.33 16.30
N SER A 52 7.99 12.56 15.11
CA SER A 52 8.77 12.84 13.91
C SER A 52 9.58 14.12 14.09
N ARG A 53 10.80 14.13 13.55
CA ARG A 53 11.69 15.30 13.53
C ARG A 53 11.82 15.93 12.15
N THR A 54 11.21 15.33 11.14
CA THR A 54 11.43 15.62 9.72
C THR A 54 10.14 15.80 8.93
N ASN A 55 8.99 15.46 9.53
CA ASN A 55 7.69 15.60 8.91
C ASN A 55 6.79 16.36 9.88
N ASP A 56 6.59 17.65 9.60
CA ASP A 56 5.73 18.54 10.37
C ASP A 56 4.25 18.41 9.95
N ASP A 57 3.96 17.65 8.89
CA ASP A 57 2.60 17.43 8.37
C ASP A 57 1.81 16.38 9.16
N ILE A 58 2.42 15.76 10.18
CA ILE A 58 1.76 14.75 11.02
C ILE A 58 0.84 15.46 12.00
N ASP A 59 -0.47 15.22 11.85
CA ASP A 59 -1.50 15.67 12.77
C ASP A 59 -1.69 14.63 13.91
N HIS A 60 -1.11 14.94 15.07
CA HIS A 60 -1.16 14.06 16.23
C HIS A 60 -2.58 13.82 16.79
N GLU A 61 -3.55 14.71 16.53
CA GLU A 61 -4.95 14.49 16.96
C GLU A 61 -5.64 13.42 16.11
N ARG A 62 -5.15 13.24 14.88
CA ARG A 62 -5.64 12.27 13.89
C ARG A 62 -4.89 10.95 13.91
N THR A 63 -3.75 10.82 14.61
CA THR A 63 -3.01 9.55 14.71
C THR A 63 -3.88 8.37 15.18
N ARG A 64 -4.93 8.61 15.97
CA ARG A 64 -5.91 7.58 16.38
C ARG A 64 -6.76 7.03 15.23
N GLU A 65 -6.74 7.69 14.07
CA GLU A 65 -7.42 7.27 12.83
C GLU A 65 -6.54 6.33 11.99
N ASN A 66 -5.26 6.16 12.35
CA ASN A 66 -4.38 5.19 11.72
C ASN A 66 -4.75 3.77 12.18
N TYR A 67 -4.51 2.79 11.31
CA TYR A 67 -4.80 1.39 11.60
C TYR A 67 -3.87 0.44 10.86
N ASP A 68 -3.70 -0.78 11.36
CA ASP A 68 -2.95 -1.84 10.67
C ASP A 68 -3.92 -2.96 10.24
N LEU A 69 -3.93 -3.28 8.94
CA LEU A 69 -4.79 -4.31 8.36
C LEU A 69 -4.30 -5.75 8.63
N LYS A 70 -3.07 -5.90 9.13
CA LYS A 70 -2.42 -7.18 9.41
C LYS A 70 -2.35 -7.50 10.90
N ASN A 71 -2.17 -6.50 11.75
CA ASN A 71 -1.90 -6.67 13.18
C ASN A 71 -2.87 -5.86 14.05
N ASP A 72 -3.48 -6.50 15.04
CA ASP A 72 -4.41 -5.83 15.97
C ASP A 72 -3.71 -4.89 16.96
N LYS A 73 -2.39 -5.05 17.13
CA LYS A 73 -1.56 -4.30 18.07
C LYS A 73 -0.19 -4.03 17.44
N ASN A 74 0.48 -3.04 18.02
CA ASN A 74 1.88 -2.75 17.76
C ASN A 74 2.77 -3.99 17.94
N ILE A 75 3.77 -4.14 17.07
CA ILE A 75 4.69 -5.29 17.00
C ILE A 75 6.14 -4.82 16.88
N ASP A 76 7.10 -5.65 17.28
CA ASP A 76 8.49 -5.43 16.89
C ASP A 76 8.73 -5.94 15.46
N TYR A 77 9.10 -5.03 14.55
CA TYR A 77 9.31 -5.38 13.14
C TYR A 77 10.52 -6.29 12.96
N ASN A 78 11.59 -6.17 13.75
CA ASN A 78 12.75 -7.05 13.64
C ASN A 78 12.39 -8.47 14.05
N GLU A 79 11.66 -8.62 15.15
CA GLU A 79 11.19 -9.93 15.62
C GLU A 79 10.24 -10.57 14.60
N ARG A 80 9.20 -9.85 14.17
CA ARG A 80 8.23 -10.38 13.21
C ARG A 80 8.86 -10.77 11.88
N VAL A 81 9.74 -9.93 11.32
CA VAL A 81 10.42 -10.25 10.05
C VAL A 81 11.34 -11.46 10.21
N LYS A 82 12.03 -11.57 11.35
CA LYS A 82 12.87 -12.74 11.65
C LYS A 82 12.03 -14.01 11.78
N GLU A 83 10.87 -13.96 12.43
CA GLU A 83 9.93 -15.09 12.53
C GLU A 83 9.47 -15.56 11.13
N ILE A 84 9.09 -14.63 10.26
CA ILE A 84 8.67 -14.93 8.89
C ILE A 84 9.82 -15.58 8.09
N ILE A 85 11.04 -15.06 8.23
CA ILE A 85 12.21 -15.64 7.55
C ILE A 85 12.51 -17.05 8.07
N GLU A 86 12.64 -17.23 9.38
CA GLU A 86 13.05 -18.52 9.96
C GLU A 86 11.96 -19.60 9.80
N SER A 87 10.68 -19.24 9.81
CA SER A 87 9.58 -20.19 9.53
C SER A 87 9.56 -20.76 8.11
N GLN A 88 10.23 -20.09 7.16
CA GLN A 88 10.23 -20.48 5.73
C GLN A 88 11.60 -20.91 5.21
N LYS A 89 12.63 -20.78 6.04
CA LYS A 89 14.01 -21.06 5.66
C LYS A 89 14.27 -22.56 5.72
N THR A 90 14.70 -23.12 4.58
CA THR A 90 14.98 -24.56 4.45
C THR A 90 16.42 -24.96 4.79
N GLY A 91 17.31 -23.98 4.95
CA GLY A 91 18.74 -24.20 5.20
C GLY A 91 19.23 -23.64 6.54
N THR A 92 20.36 -24.15 7.02
CA THR A 92 20.99 -23.72 8.28
C THR A 92 21.81 -22.42 8.13
N ARG A 93 22.05 -21.96 6.90
CA ARG A 93 22.89 -20.79 6.63
C ARG A 93 22.25 -19.51 7.16
N LYS A 94 23.01 -18.71 7.90
CA LYS A 94 22.57 -17.40 8.41
C LYS A 94 22.21 -16.43 7.27
N THR A 95 21.16 -15.64 7.46
CA THR A 95 20.81 -14.51 6.59
C THR A 95 21.99 -13.54 6.50
N ARG A 96 22.36 -13.16 5.27
CA ARG A 96 23.45 -12.20 5.03
C ARG A 96 23.13 -10.85 5.68
N LYS A 97 24.15 -10.18 6.24
CA LYS A 97 24.01 -8.92 6.99
C LYS A 97 23.43 -7.75 6.17
N ASP A 98 23.62 -7.79 4.87
CA ASP A 98 23.20 -6.77 3.91
C ASP A 98 21.97 -7.20 3.08
N ALA A 99 21.28 -8.26 3.52
CA ALA A 99 20.03 -8.70 2.93
C ALA A 99 18.98 -7.59 3.01
N VAL A 100 18.22 -7.45 1.93
CA VAL A 100 16.94 -6.77 1.99
C VAL A 100 16.00 -7.68 2.77
N LEU A 101 15.53 -7.21 3.92
CA LEU A 101 14.66 -7.98 4.81
C LEU A 101 13.19 -7.72 4.52
N VAL A 102 12.85 -6.51 4.06
CA VAL A 102 11.50 -6.11 3.69
C VAL A 102 11.55 -5.27 2.42
N ASN A 103 10.60 -5.50 1.50
CA ASN A 103 10.22 -4.56 0.47
C ASN A 103 8.94 -3.88 0.96
N GLU A 104 9.05 -2.61 1.39
CA GLU A 104 7.89 -1.84 1.82
C GLU A 104 7.24 -1.18 0.61
N LEU A 105 5.95 -1.44 0.40
CA LEU A 105 5.14 -0.79 -0.61
C LEU A 105 4.40 0.39 0.04
N LEU A 106 4.63 1.60 -0.47
CA LEU A 106 3.77 2.75 -0.27
C LEU A 106 2.63 2.67 -1.28
N VAL A 107 1.39 2.54 -0.81
CA VAL A 107 0.19 2.48 -1.65
C VAL A 107 -0.69 3.68 -1.34
N THR A 108 -0.99 4.49 -2.34
CA THR A 108 -1.79 5.71 -2.21
C THR A 108 -2.31 6.17 -3.57
N SER A 109 -2.89 7.37 -3.62
CA SER A 109 -3.30 8.14 -4.79
C SER A 109 -3.00 9.62 -4.50
N ASP A 110 -3.56 10.54 -5.26
CA ASP A 110 -3.58 11.96 -4.89
C ASP A 110 -4.69 12.30 -3.88
N ARG A 111 -4.62 13.52 -3.36
CA ARG A 111 -5.59 14.06 -2.39
C ARG A 111 -7.00 14.13 -2.98
N ASP A 112 -7.14 14.61 -4.21
CA ASP A 112 -8.41 14.79 -4.90
C ASP A 112 -9.17 13.46 -5.02
N PHE A 113 -8.45 12.34 -5.24
CA PHE A 113 -9.04 11.00 -5.21
C PHE A 113 -9.67 10.66 -3.86
N PHE A 114 -8.95 10.84 -2.76
CA PHE A 114 -9.46 10.46 -1.43
C PHE A 114 -10.55 11.40 -0.93
N GLU A 115 -10.48 12.70 -1.25
CA GLU A 115 -11.53 13.67 -0.88
C GLU A 115 -12.89 13.37 -1.53
N GLN A 116 -12.91 12.64 -2.65
CA GLN A 116 -14.14 12.19 -3.32
C GLN A 116 -14.71 10.89 -2.74
N LEU A 117 -13.97 10.19 -1.89
CA LEU A 117 -14.39 8.93 -1.30
C LEU A 117 -14.89 9.13 0.12
N ASP A 118 -16.02 8.49 0.45
CA ASP A 118 -16.43 8.37 1.85
C ASP A 118 -15.44 7.49 2.63
N PRO A 119 -15.41 7.59 3.98
CA PRO A 119 -14.46 6.84 4.79
C PRO A 119 -14.50 5.32 4.61
N GLY A 120 -15.66 4.76 4.26
CA GLY A 120 -15.82 3.33 3.97
C GLY A 120 -15.12 2.94 2.67
N GLU A 121 -15.29 3.73 1.61
CA GLU A 121 -14.63 3.50 0.33
C GLU A 121 -13.11 3.71 0.40
N GLN A 122 -12.64 4.69 1.18
CA GLN A 122 -11.20 4.86 1.45
C GLN A 122 -10.62 3.63 2.15
N LYS A 123 -11.31 3.12 3.17
CA LYS A 123 -10.89 1.88 3.86
C LYS A 123 -10.90 0.69 2.89
N ARG A 124 -11.93 0.56 2.05
CA ARG A 124 -12.02 -0.51 1.04
C ARG A 124 -10.85 -0.45 0.04
N PHE A 125 -10.43 0.74 -0.37
CA PHE A 125 -9.26 0.91 -1.24
C PHE A 125 -8.00 0.26 -0.65
N PHE A 126 -7.73 0.48 0.63
CA PHE A 126 -6.57 -0.12 1.31
C PHE A 126 -6.76 -1.61 1.58
N GLU A 127 -7.96 -2.06 1.93
CA GLU A 127 -8.28 -3.48 2.12
C GLU A 127 -8.09 -4.30 0.83
N GLU A 128 -8.61 -3.82 -0.30
CA GLU A 128 -8.43 -4.48 -1.60
C GLU A 128 -6.97 -4.43 -2.06
N SER A 129 -6.26 -3.33 -1.78
CA SER A 129 -4.82 -3.25 -2.04
C SER A 129 -4.03 -4.26 -1.20
N TYR A 130 -4.32 -4.36 0.10
CA TYR A 130 -3.70 -5.33 1.00
C TYR A 130 -4.00 -6.77 0.57
N LYS A 131 -5.25 -7.06 0.18
CA LYS A 131 -5.66 -8.35 -0.35
C LYS A 131 -4.90 -8.71 -1.62
N LEU A 132 -4.85 -7.81 -2.61
CA LEU A 132 -4.12 -8.01 -3.87
C LEU A 132 -2.65 -8.38 -3.63
N PHE A 133 -1.95 -7.64 -2.77
CA PHE A 133 -0.54 -7.91 -2.49
C PHE A 133 -0.34 -9.15 -1.61
N SER A 134 -1.26 -9.44 -0.68
CA SER A 134 -1.24 -10.66 0.12
C SER A 134 -1.43 -11.91 -0.74
N GLU A 135 -2.34 -11.87 -1.71
CA GLU A 135 -2.55 -12.98 -2.66
C GLU A 135 -1.34 -13.15 -3.58
N ARG A 136 -0.78 -12.05 -4.07
CA ARG A 136 0.36 -12.07 -5.00
C ARG A 136 1.68 -12.53 -4.36
N TYR A 137 1.97 -12.07 -3.15
CA TYR A 137 3.27 -12.30 -2.49
C TYR A 137 3.21 -13.33 -1.35
N GLY A 138 2.03 -13.83 -1.02
CA GLY A 138 1.79 -14.75 0.09
C GLY A 138 1.44 -14.01 1.38
N LYS A 139 0.28 -14.30 1.97
CA LYS A 139 -0.21 -13.68 3.20
C LYS A 139 0.73 -13.87 4.40
N GLN A 140 1.49 -14.97 4.40
CA GLN A 140 2.52 -15.28 5.39
C GLN A 140 3.76 -14.37 5.27
N ASN A 141 3.97 -13.76 4.11
CA ASN A 141 5.10 -12.87 3.84
C ASN A 141 4.82 -11.42 4.23
N ILE A 142 3.56 -11.07 4.52
CA ILE A 142 3.19 -9.72 4.94
C ILE A 142 3.44 -9.56 6.44
N ALA A 143 4.40 -8.70 6.79
CA ALA A 143 4.76 -8.42 8.18
C ALA A 143 3.82 -7.42 8.85
N TYR A 144 3.45 -6.37 8.11
CA TYR A 144 2.59 -5.26 8.54
C TYR A 144 1.92 -4.59 7.34
N ALA A 145 0.78 -3.92 7.56
CA ALA A 145 0.06 -3.15 6.55
C ALA A 145 -0.61 -1.94 7.22
N THR A 146 0.19 -0.93 7.55
CA THR A 146 -0.25 0.24 8.34
C THR A 146 -0.73 1.35 7.42
N VAL A 147 -1.95 1.82 7.64
CA VAL A 147 -2.56 2.97 6.97
C VAL A 147 -2.39 4.21 7.84
N HIS A 148 -1.81 5.25 7.27
CA HIS A 148 -1.73 6.58 7.86
C HIS A 148 -2.80 7.49 7.26
N ASN A 149 -3.67 8.01 8.14
CA ASN A 149 -4.63 9.05 7.83
C ASN A 149 -4.23 10.39 8.44
N ASP A 150 -3.22 10.41 9.31
CA ASP A 150 -2.74 11.57 10.04
C ASP A 150 -1.71 12.44 9.29
N GLU A 151 -1.57 12.25 7.98
CA GLU A 151 -0.72 13.07 7.10
C GLU A 151 -1.56 13.74 5.99
N GLN A 152 -0.92 14.45 5.05
CA GLN A 152 -1.62 15.21 4.00
C GLN A 152 -2.50 14.35 3.09
N THR A 153 -2.10 13.11 2.81
CA THR A 153 -2.83 12.20 1.90
C THR A 153 -2.83 10.80 2.51
N PRO A 154 -4.00 10.14 2.62
CA PRO A 154 -4.08 8.78 3.11
C PRO A 154 -3.16 7.83 2.33
N HIS A 155 -2.35 7.04 3.05
CA HIS A 155 -1.44 6.09 2.41
C HIS A 155 -1.17 4.88 3.30
N MET A 156 -0.82 3.76 2.66
CA MET A 156 -0.49 2.51 3.35
C MET A 156 0.99 2.16 3.18
N HIS A 157 1.65 1.82 4.28
CA HIS A 157 2.94 1.13 4.33
C HIS A 157 2.72 -0.37 4.47
N LEU A 158 3.00 -1.13 3.41
CA LEU A 158 2.82 -2.57 3.36
C LEU A 158 4.17 -3.29 3.28
N GLY A 159 4.58 -3.95 4.36
CA GLY A 159 5.87 -4.61 4.48
C GLY A 159 5.85 -6.06 4.01
N VAL A 160 6.46 -6.35 2.86
CA VAL A 160 6.61 -7.72 2.32
C VAL A 160 8.00 -8.27 2.60
N VAL A 161 8.10 -9.40 3.30
CA VAL A 161 9.35 -10.15 3.46
C VAL A 161 9.62 -10.95 2.18
N PRO A 162 10.75 -10.74 1.46
CA PRO A 162 11.00 -11.36 0.18
C PRO A 162 11.58 -12.78 0.32
N VAL A 163 10.82 -13.67 0.96
CA VAL A 163 11.13 -15.10 1.01
C VAL A 163 10.37 -15.81 -0.11
N LEU A 164 11.13 -16.35 -1.07
CA LEU A 164 10.58 -17.20 -2.12
C LEU A 164 10.55 -18.64 -1.58
N LEU A 165 9.39 -19.29 -1.65
CA LEU A 165 9.37 -20.75 -1.72
C LEU A 165 10.19 -21.15 -2.95
N GLN A 166 11.18 -22.03 -2.78
CA GLN A 166 11.99 -22.56 -3.89
C GLN A 166 11.19 -23.45 -4.88
N SER A 167 9.85 -23.34 -4.92
CA SER A 167 9.01 -24.14 -5.83
C SER A 167 8.85 -23.54 -7.23
N PHE A 168 9.53 -22.45 -7.58
CA PHE A 168 9.83 -22.18 -8.99
C PHE A 168 10.98 -23.10 -9.44
N LYS A 169 10.68 -24.40 -9.55
CA LYS A 169 11.44 -25.26 -10.46
C LYS A 169 11.25 -24.65 -11.85
N SER A 170 12.26 -23.94 -12.32
CA SER A 170 12.42 -23.58 -13.73
C SER A 170 12.19 -24.85 -14.55
N THR A 171 10.99 -25.01 -15.10
CA THR A 171 10.75 -25.94 -16.18
C THR A 171 10.88 -25.13 -17.45
N ILE A 172 12.13 -24.77 -17.75
CA ILE A 172 12.52 -24.48 -19.13
C ILE A 172 13.03 -25.84 -19.63
N LYS A 173 12.16 -26.54 -20.35
CA LYS A 173 12.56 -27.57 -21.30
C LYS A 173 12.88 -26.88 -22.62
#